data_AF-A0A962W1S8-F1
#
_entry.id   AF-A0A962W1S8-F1
#
_cell.length_a   1.000
_cell.length_b   1.000
_cell.length_c   1.000
_cell.angle_alpha   90.00
_cell.angle_beta   90.00
_cell.angle_gamma   90.00
#
_symmetry.space_group_name_H-M   'P 1'
#
loop_
_entity.id
_entity.type
_entity.pdbx_description
1 polymer ?
#
loop_
_entity_poly.entity_id
_entity_poly.type
_entity_poly.pdbx_seq_one_letter_code
_entity_poly.pdbx_strand_id
1 'polypeptide(L)'
;GTGQAIKNAQNCDGDVLFVHAKAAEEKFVAAGYGVERYDVMYNDFIIVGPAADPAGIAGSKDAAAAMKTIADSKSLFASRGDNSGTHKKEVSLWKDAGVDTAASSGDWYRETGSGMGATLNTAVGMGAYAMTDRGTWISFKNKGDYRIVVEGDDKLFNQYGVILVNPARHPNVKQAEGQAFIDWITGDEGQAAIAAYMLDGQQLFFPNARR
;
A
#
# COMPACT_ATOMS: atom_id res chain seq x y z
N GLY A 1 4.25 10.11 3.67
CA GLY A 1 4.23 8.67 3.34
C GLY A 1 4.96 7.86 4.42
N THR A 2 4.97 6.52 4.31
CA THR A 2 5.45 5.59 5.36
C THR A 2 6.88 5.87 5.86
N GLY A 3 7.82 6.17 4.95
CA GLY A 3 9.22 6.45 5.35
C GLY A 3 9.36 7.67 6.25
N GLN A 4 8.59 8.73 5.99
CA GLN A 4 8.59 9.93 6.84
C GLN A 4 7.96 9.65 8.20
N ALA A 5 6.86 8.89 8.25
CA ALA A 5 6.21 8.53 9.52
C ALA A 5 7.14 7.71 10.42
N ILE A 6 7.88 6.74 9.85
CA ILE A 6 8.89 5.98 10.58
C ILE A 6 10.00 6.89 11.10
N LYS A 7 10.50 7.81 10.27
CA LYS A 7 11.55 8.75 10.67
C LYS A 7 11.10 9.67 11.81
N ASN A 8 9.88 10.20 11.73
CA ASN A 8 9.26 11.01 12.79
C ASN A 8 9.16 10.21 14.10
N ALA A 9 8.71 8.95 14.04
CA ALA A 9 8.64 8.09 15.22
C ALA A 9 10.03 7.78 15.81
N GLN A 10 11.06 7.59 14.97
CA GLN A 10 12.46 7.45 15.42
C GLN A 10 12.99 8.70 16.11
N ASN A 11 12.45 9.87 15.79
CA ASN A 11 12.82 11.15 16.38
C ASN A 11 11.96 11.53 17.60
N CYS A 12 10.99 10.69 18.01
CA CYS A 12 9.99 11.01 19.03
C CYS A 12 9.03 12.16 18.65
N ASP A 13 8.78 12.38 17.35
CA ASP A 13 7.79 13.36 16.88
C ASP A 13 6.34 12.82 16.91
N GLY A 14 6.13 11.65 17.51
CA GLY A 14 4.83 11.03 17.73
C GLY A 14 4.91 9.86 18.71
N ASP A 15 3.78 9.54 19.35
CA ASP A 15 3.70 8.52 20.41
C ASP A 15 3.40 7.11 19.87
N VAL A 16 2.68 7.04 18.75
CA VAL A 16 2.28 5.80 18.09
C VAL A 16 2.61 5.90 16.60
N LEU A 17 3.20 4.84 16.07
CA LEU A 17 3.42 4.66 14.63
C LEU A 17 2.29 3.78 14.07
N PHE A 18 1.47 4.32 13.17
CA PHE A 18 0.42 3.59 12.47
C PHE A 18 0.64 3.67 10.96
N VAL A 19 1.16 2.60 10.38
CA VAL A 19 1.59 2.54 8.96
C VAL A 19 1.27 1.18 8.34
N HIS A 20 1.64 0.97 7.08
CA HIS A 20 1.28 -0.21 6.28
C HIS A 20 2.48 -0.79 5.51
N ALA A 21 3.61 -0.95 6.20
CA ALA A 21 4.86 -1.50 5.66
C ALA A 21 5.48 -2.47 6.67
N LYS A 22 4.86 -3.66 6.80
CA LYS A 22 5.23 -4.70 7.78
C LYS A 22 6.73 -4.94 7.93
N ALA A 23 7.47 -5.12 6.82
CA ALA A 23 8.91 -5.34 6.88
C ALA A 23 9.71 -4.15 7.46
N ALA A 24 9.23 -2.92 7.29
CA ALA A 24 9.85 -1.73 7.88
C ALA A 24 9.43 -1.54 9.35
N GLU A 25 8.18 -1.88 9.68
CA GLU A 25 7.64 -1.92 11.04
C GLU A 25 8.39 -2.93 11.92
N GLU A 26 8.59 -4.15 11.42
CA GLU A 26 9.35 -5.21 12.12
C GLU A 26 10.80 -4.78 12.35
N LYS A 27 11.44 -4.13 11.36
CA LYS A 27 12.78 -3.54 11.54
C LYS A 27 12.79 -2.42 12.57
N PHE A 28 11.76 -1.58 12.62
CA PHE A 28 11.63 -0.49 13.58
C PHE A 28 11.54 -1.03 15.02
N VAL A 29 10.74 -2.08 15.25
CA VAL A 29 10.65 -2.79 16.54
C VAL A 29 11.96 -3.50 16.88
N ALA A 30 12.54 -4.27 15.94
CA ALA A 30 13.80 -4.99 16.16
C ALA A 30 14.98 -4.06 16.47
N ALA A 31 14.99 -2.85 15.91
CA ALA A 31 15.98 -1.82 16.22
C ALA A 31 15.72 -1.10 17.57
N GLY A 32 14.65 -1.47 18.28
CA GLY A 32 14.28 -0.97 19.60
C GLY A 32 13.58 0.38 19.62
N TYR A 33 13.14 0.90 18.47
CA TYR A 33 12.40 2.18 18.41
C TYR A 33 10.92 2.03 18.78
N GLY A 34 10.36 0.83 18.66
CA GLY A 34 9.00 0.50 19.07
C GLY A 34 8.96 -0.65 20.07
N VAL A 35 7.86 -0.77 20.82
CA VAL A 35 7.67 -1.82 21.83
C VAL A 35 7.24 -3.14 21.17
N GLU A 36 6.09 -3.12 20.51
CA GLU A 36 5.49 -4.27 19.84
C GLU A 36 4.64 -3.80 18.67
N ARG A 37 4.46 -4.67 17.67
CA ARG A 37 3.64 -4.42 16.49
C ARG A 37 2.36 -5.24 16.57
N TYR A 38 1.22 -4.56 16.45
CA TYR A 38 -0.09 -5.19 16.34
C TYR A 38 -0.66 -5.02 14.93
N ASP A 39 -1.21 -6.10 14.36
CA ASP A 39 -2.04 -6.01 13.16
C ASP A 39 -3.38 -5.38 13.50
N VAL A 40 -3.88 -4.49 12.66
CA VAL A 40 -5.13 -3.73 12.92
C VAL A 40 -6.19 -4.00 11.86
N MET A 41 -5.83 -3.78 10.60
CA MET A 41 -6.73 -3.89 9.47
C MET A 41 -5.91 -4.02 8.19
N TYR A 42 -6.56 -4.38 7.10
CA TYR A 42 -5.98 -4.28 5.78
C TYR A 42 -6.94 -3.59 4.81
N ASN A 43 -6.38 -2.91 3.83
CA ASN A 43 -7.03 -2.76 2.54
C ASN A 43 -6.21 -3.52 1.50
N ASP A 44 -6.47 -3.29 0.23
CA ASP A 44 -5.75 -3.94 -0.85
C ASP A 44 -5.25 -2.94 -1.89
N PHE A 45 -4.18 -3.39 -2.55
CA PHE A 45 -3.75 -2.87 -3.83
C PHE A 45 -4.56 -3.53 -4.95
N ILE A 46 -4.65 -2.84 -6.07
CA ILE A 46 -5.27 -3.32 -7.29
C ILE A 46 -4.40 -2.91 -8.47
N ILE A 47 -4.49 -3.68 -9.55
CA ILE A 47 -3.95 -3.26 -10.85
C ILE A 47 -5.11 -2.73 -11.67
N VAL A 48 -4.95 -1.51 -12.19
CA VAL A 48 -5.88 -0.85 -13.09
C VAL A 48 -5.29 -0.75 -14.48
N GLY A 49 -6.13 -0.75 -15.51
CA GLY A 49 -5.70 -0.68 -16.90
C GLY A 49 -6.84 -0.29 -17.84
N PRO A 50 -6.52 -0.03 -19.12
CA PRO A 50 -7.51 0.36 -20.12
C PRO A 50 -8.52 -0.76 -20.38
N ALA A 51 -9.73 -0.42 -20.83
CA ALA A 51 -10.77 -1.41 -21.12
C ALA A 51 -10.33 -2.42 -22.18
N ALA A 52 -9.54 -1.98 -23.16
CA ALA A 52 -9.00 -2.82 -24.24
C ALA A 52 -8.06 -3.93 -23.75
N ASP A 53 -7.47 -3.80 -22.56
CA ASP A 53 -6.60 -4.79 -21.91
C ASP A 53 -5.55 -5.41 -22.87
N PRO A 54 -4.61 -4.63 -23.42
CA PRO A 54 -3.65 -5.10 -24.42
C PRO A 54 -2.73 -6.25 -23.95
N ALA A 55 -2.50 -6.37 -22.64
CA ALA A 55 -1.78 -7.50 -22.05
C ALA A 55 -2.67 -8.73 -21.76
N GLY A 56 -4.00 -8.60 -21.83
CA GLY A 56 -4.94 -9.68 -21.58
C GLY A 56 -4.93 -10.21 -20.14
N ILE A 57 -4.72 -9.33 -19.14
CA ILE A 57 -4.56 -9.73 -17.73
C ILE A 57 -5.85 -9.61 -16.92
N ALA A 58 -6.92 -9.06 -17.49
CA ALA A 58 -8.17 -8.82 -16.79
C ALA A 58 -8.76 -10.11 -16.22
N GLY A 59 -9.04 -10.11 -14.91
CA GLY A 59 -9.58 -11.25 -14.18
C GLY A 59 -8.53 -12.22 -13.64
N SER A 60 -7.23 -11.97 -13.87
CA SER A 60 -6.16 -12.77 -13.25
C SER A 60 -6.33 -12.81 -11.73
N LYS A 61 -6.03 -13.98 -11.15
CA LYS A 61 -6.00 -14.21 -9.70
C LYS A 61 -4.59 -14.29 -9.13
N ASP A 62 -3.59 -14.13 -9.99
CA ASP A 62 -2.18 -14.04 -9.61
C ASP A 62 -1.60 -12.72 -10.13
N ALA A 63 -1.29 -11.83 -9.19
CA ALA A 63 -0.75 -10.50 -9.48
C ALA A 63 0.66 -10.58 -10.08
N ALA A 64 1.50 -11.51 -9.60
CA ALA A 64 2.86 -11.66 -10.11
C ALA A 64 2.84 -12.21 -11.54
N ALA A 65 1.97 -13.19 -11.83
CA ALA A 65 1.78 -13.69 -13.19
C ALA A 65 1.26 -12.59 -14.13
N ALA A 66 0.28 -11.79 -13.70
CA ALA A 66 -0.23 -10.66 -14.48
C ALA A 66 0.85 -9.61 -14.77
N MET A 67 1.69 -9.29 -13.79
CA MET A 67 2.82 -8.38 -13.97
C MET A 67 3.82 -8.96 -14.97
N LYS A 68 4.16 -10.25 -14.87
CA LYS A 68 4.99 -10.92 -15.88
C LYS A 68 4.40 -10.79 -17.30
N THR A 69 3.10 -10.97 -17.47
CA THR A 69 2.42 -10.82 -18.77
C THR A 69 2.49 -9.37 -19.31
N ILE A 70 2.38 -8.36 -18.44
CA ILE A 70 2.59 -6.96 -18.84
C ILE A 70 4.02 -6.77 -19.38
N ALA A 71 5.03 -7.30 -18.69
CA ALA A 71 6.42 -7.21 -19.12
C ALA A 71 6.69 -7.96 -20.43
N ASP A 72 6.20 -9.21 -20.55
CA ASP A 72 6.38 -10.05 -21.74
C ASP A 72 5.74 -9.43 -22.99
N SER A 73 4.57 -8.79 -22.83
CA SER A 73 3.89 -8.05 -23.91
C SER A 73 4.46 -6.65 -24.16
N LYS A 74 5.36 -6.18 -23.29
CA LYS A 74 5.85 -4.79 -23.24
C LYS A 74 4.72 -3.76 -23.21
N SER A 75 3.59 -4.12 -22.60
CA SER A 75 2.50 -3.19 -22.37
C SER A 75 2.95 -2.11 -21.39
N LEU A 76 2.55 -0.86 -21.63
CA LEU A 76 3.00 0.26 -20.79
C LEU A 76 2.53 0.05 -19.34
N PHE A 77 3.40 0.35 -18.39
CA PHE A 77 3.11 0.35 -16.96
C PHE A 77 3.62 1.65 -16.33
N ALA A 78 2.72 2.41 -15.69
CA ALA A 78 3.06 3.62 -14.97
C ALA A 78 3.38 3.31 -13.51
N SER A 79 4.65 3.46 -13.15
CA SER A 79 5.13 3.38 -11.77
C SER A 79 5.13 4.75 -11.11
N ARG A 80 4.91 4.75 -9.80
CA ARG A 80 5.10 5.92 -8.94
C ARG A 80 6.55 6.41 -8.97
N GLY A 81 7.53 5.51 -8.95
CA GLY A 81 8.95 5.85 -8.92
C GLY A 81 9.38 6.78 -7.75
N ASP A 82 8.60 6.83 -6.67
CA ASP A 82 8.70 7.87 -5.62
C ASP A 82 9.19 7.33 -4.25
N ASN A 83 9.65 6.08 -4.19
CA ASN A 83 10.06 5.38 -2.96
C ASN A 83 8.99 5.25 -1.86
N SER A 84 7.71 5.46 -2.21
CA SER A 84 6.59 5.26 -1.30
C SER A 84 6.31 3.79 -0.96
N GLY A 85 5.37 3.56 -0.04
CA GLY A 85 4.88 2.21 0.25
C GLY A 85 4.32 1.51 -1.00
N THR A 86 3.52 2.20 -1.81
CA THR A 86 2.98 1.66 -3.06
C THR A 86 4.09 1.31 -4.05
N HIS A 87 5.08 2.19 -4.24
CA HIS A 87 6.23 1.91 -5.11
C HIS A 87 7.01 0.69 -4.64
N LYS A 88 7.30 0.59 -3.34
CA LYS A 88 8.00 -0.57 -2.77
C LYS A 88 7.23 -1.87 -2.93
N LYS A 89 5.90 -1.82 -2.78
CA LYS A 89 5.04 -2.98 -2.98
C LYS A 89 5.02 -3.43 -4.44
N GLU A 90 4.91 -2.48 -5.36
CA GLU A 90 4.94 -2.72 -6.80
C GLU A 90 6.29 -3.36 -7.22
N VAL A 91 7.41 -2.80 -6.78
CA VAL A 91 8.76 -3.37 -7.00
C VAL A 91 8.88 -4.78 -6.42
N SER A 92 8.30 -5.06 -5.25
CA SER A 92 8.31 -6.42 -4.72
C SER A 92 7.55 -7.42 -5.59
N LEU A 93 6.43 -7.01 -6.20
CA LEU A 93 5.67 -7.88 -7.09
C LEU A 93 6.37 -8.12 -8.42
N TRP A 94 7.10 -7.12 -8.96
CA TRP A 94 7.97 -7.33 -10.13
C TRP A 94 9.07 -8.33 -9.85
N LYS A 95 9.69 -8.26 -8.66
CA LYS A 95 10.68 -9.23 -8.23
C LYS A 95 10.08 -10.64 -8.13
N ASP A 96 8.89 -10.78 -7.55
CA ASP A 96 8.17 -12.05 -7.48
C ASP A 96 7.81 -12.60 -8.87
N ALA A 97 7.55 -11.71 -9.84
CA ALA A 97 7.32 -12.03 -11.23
C ALA A 97 8.61 -12.41 -12.00
N GLY A 98 9.79 -12.28 -11.37
CA GLY A 98 11.10 -12.50 -12.00
C GLY A 98 11.49 -11.44 -13.03
N VAL A 99 10.92 -10.24 -12.92
CA VAL A 99 11.14 -9.13 -13.85
C VAL A 99 12.02 -8.06 -13.20
N ASP A 100 13.11 -7.71 -13.87
CA ASP A 100 13.93 -6.55 -13.51
C ASP A 100 13.45 -5.31 -14.28
N THR A 101 12.69 -4.45 -13.59
CA THR A 101 12.15 -3.22 -14.18
C THR A 101 13.19 -2.12 -14.36
N ALA A 102 14.33 -2.17 -13.66
CA ALA A 102 15.38 -1.16 -13.78
C ALA A 102 15.96 -1.12 -15.20
N ALA A 103 16.13 -2.29 -15.82
CA ALA A 103 16.59 -2.42 -17.20
C ALA A 103 15.56 -1.92 -18.25
N SER A 104 14.29 -1.78 -17.84
CA SER A 104 13.18 -1.37 -18.72
C SER A 104 12.66 0.04 -18.43
N SER A 105 13.28 0.75 -17.48
CA SER A 105 12.88 2.10 -17.11
C SER A 105 13.03 3.05 -18.30
N GLY A 106 11.95 3.81 -18.57
CA GLY A 106 11.88 4.72 -19.71
C GLY A 106 11.39 4.08 -21.01
N ASP A 107 11.15 2.76 -21.06
CA ASP A 107 10.54 2.05 -22.19
C ASP A 107 9.08 1.66 -21.89
N TRP A 108 8.77 0.39 -21.61
CA TRP A 108 7.41 0.01 -21.22
C TRP A 108 7.15 0.32 -19.74
N TYR A 109 8.19 0.35 -18.91
CA TYR A 109 8.10 0.73 -17.50
C TYR A 109 8.35 2.23 -17.34
N ARG A 110 7.30 2.98 -16.99
CA ARG A 110 7.27 4.45 -16.96
C ARG A 110 7.24 4.97 -15.52
N GLU A 111 8.39 5.37 -15.01
CA GLU A 111 8.49 5.97 -13.67
C GLU A 111 8.07 7.45 -13.71
N THR A 112 7.07 7.80 -12.91
CA THR A 112 6.51 9.16 -12.88
C THR A 112 7.15 10.07 -11.84
N GLY A 113 7.88 9.52 -10.86
CA GLY A 113 8.46 10.27 -9.75
C GLY A 113 7.43 11.06 -8.93
N SER A 114 6.16 10.65 -8.97
CA SER A 114 5.02 11.47 -8.58
C SER A 114 4.09 10.73 -7.62
N GLY A 115 3.19 11.48 -6.97
CA GLY A 115 2.13 10.93 -6.13
C GLY A 115 1.05 10.19 -6.94
N MET A 116 0.25 9.36 -6.27
CA MET A 116 -0.68 8.41 -6.91
C MET A 116 -1.67 9.04 -7.89
N GLY A 117 -2.27 10.20 -7.56
CA GLY A 117 -3.20 10.87 -8.47
C GLY A 117 -2.57 11.32 -9.80
N ALA A 118 -1.33 11.82 -9.75
CA ALA A 118 -0.58 12.18 -10.95
C ALA A 118 -0.16 10.94 -11.75
N THR A 119 0.31 9.89 -11.07
CA THR A 119 0.64 8.61 -11.72
C THR A 119 -0.57 7.99 -12.43
N LEU A 120 -1.76 8.02 -11.81
CA LEU A 120 -2.99 7.52 -12.43
C LEU A 120 -3.41 8.37 -13.65
N ASN A 121 -3.33 9.70 -13.57
CA ASN A 121 -3.58 10.56 -14.73
C ASN A 121 -2.62 10.26 -15.88
N THR A 122 -1.34 10.07 -15.57
CA THR A 122 -0.32 9.68 -16.57
C THR A 122 -0.64 8.32 -17.17
N ALA A 123 -1.01 7.34 -16.34
CA ALA A 123 -1.40 6.01 -16.79
C ALA A 123 -2.55 6.08 -17.80
N VAL A 124 -3.65 6.73 -17.41
CA VAL A 124 -4.84 6.95 -18.25
C VAL A 124 -4.47 7.68 -19.55
N GLY A 125 -3.66 8.73 -19.47
CA GLY A 125 -3.29 9.54 -20.64
C GLY A 125 -2.45 8.79 -21.70
N MET A 126 -1.75 7.72 -21.32
CA MET A 126 -0.91 6.94 -22.24
C MET A 126 -1.41 5.51 -22.49
N GLY A 127 -2.51 5.09 -21.88
CA GLY A 127 -2.99 3.71 -21.98
C GLY A 127 -2.11 2.69 -21.23
N ALA A 128 -1.40 3.12 -20.18
CA ALA A 128 -0.58 2.24 -19.34
C ALA A 128 -1.37 1.59 -18.18
N TYR A 129 -1.00 0.38 -17.79
CA TYR A 129 -1.42 -0.19 -16.51
C TYR A 129 -0.80 0.57 -15.33
N ALA A 130 -1.41 0.49 -14.16
CA ALA A 130 -0.84 1.03 -12.92
C ALA A 130 -1.29 0.23 -11.70
N MET A 131 -0.48 0.21 -10.65
CA MET A 131 -0.90 -0.30 -9.34
C MET A 131 -1.28 0.85 -8.40
N THR A 132 -2.42 0.73 -7.73
CA THR A 132 -2.92 1.73 -6.76
C THR A 132 -3.59 1.04 -5.58
N ASP A 133 -3.70 1.71 -4.43
CA ASP A 133 -4.61 1.28 -3.37
C ASP A 133 -6.07 1.54 -3.78
N ARG A 134 -6.98 0.71 -3.29
CA ARG A 134 -8.42 0.78 -3.64
C ARG A 134 -9.08 2.10 -3.23
N GLY A 135 -8.68 2.70 -2.11
CA GLY A 135 -9.26 3.95 -1.63
C GLY A 135 -8.97 5.13 -2.57
N THR A 136 -7.72 5.21 -3.03
CA THR A 136 -7.31 6.16 -4.05
C THR A 136 -8.08 5.94 -5.34
N TRP A 137 -8.22 4.68 -5.78
CA TRP A 137 -8.98 4.37 -7.01
C TRP A 137 -10.45 4.78 -6.92
N ILE A 138 -11.13 4.47 -5.81
CA ILE A 138 -12.53 4.88 -5.60
C ILE A 138 -12.64 6.41 -5.70
N SER A 139 -11.78 7.14 -5.00
CA SER A 139 -11.77 8.61 -4.97
C SER A 139 -11.36 9.26 -6.29
N PHE A 140 -10.53 8.58 -7.10
CA PHE A 140 -9.96 9.11 -8.33
C PHE A 140 -11.06 9.32 -9.40
N LYS A 141 -11.30 10.56 -9.81
CA LYS A 141 -12.43 10.88 -10.71
C LYS A 141 -12.10 10.74 -12.19
N ASN A 142 -10.84 10.93 -12.58
CA ASN A 142 -10.43 10.90 -14.00
C ASN A 142 -10.11 9.48 -14.51
N LYS A 143 -11.06 8.56 -14.41
CA LYS A 143 -10.85 7.15 -14.76
C LYS A 143 -10.85 6.88 -16.27
N GLY A 144 -11.50 7.72 -17.08
CA GLY A 144 -11.69 7.40 -18.50
C GLY A 144 -12.40 6.05 -18.68
N ASP A 145 -11.85 5.19 -19.54
CA ASP A 145 -12.29 3.81 -19.75
C ASP A 145 -11.56 2.80 -18.85
N TYR A 146 -10.77 3.27 -17.88
CA TYR A 146 -10.01 2.36 -17.01
C TYR A 146 -10.91 1.61 -16.03
N ARG A 147 -10.48 0.39 -15.77
CA ARG A 147 -11.12 -0.50 -14.81
C ARG A 147 -10.08 -1.20 -13.95
N ILE A 148 -10.56 -1.80 -12.86
CA ILE A 148 -9.79 -2.80 -12.13
C ILE A 148 -9.64 -4.01 -13.04
N VAL A 149 -8.40 -4.42 -13.28
CA VAL A 149 -8.08 -5.61 -14.11
C VAL A 149 -7.58 -6.77 -13.26
N VAL A 150 -6.92 -6.50 -12.14
CA VAL A 150 -6.47 -7.54 -11.18
C VAL A 150 -6.75 -7.09 -9.76
N GLU A 151 -7.37 -7.96 -8.98
CA GLU A 151 -7.68 -7.76 -7.56
C GLU A 151 -7.86 -9.12 -6.85
N GLY A 152 -7.74 -9.11 -5.52
CA GLY A 152 -8.05 -10.26 -4.66
C GLY A 152 -6.94 -11.30 -4.50
N ASP A 153 -5.75 -11.10 -5.07
CA ASP A 153 -4.55 -11.88 -4.70
C ASP A 153 -4.09 -11.45 -3.29
N ASP A 154 -3.78 -12.39 -2.40
CA ASP A 154 -3.22 -12.13 -1.07
C ASP A 154 -1.94 -11.30 -1.14
N LYS A 155 -1.16 -11.42 -2.23
CA LYS A 155 0.01 -10.58 -2.48
C LYS A 155 -0.36 -9.11 -2.67
N LEU A 156 -1.61 -8.76 -2.94
CA LEU A 156 -2.06 -7.38 -3.01
C LEU A 156 -2.53 -6.83 -1.67
N PHE A 157 -2.56 -7.62 -0.60
CA PHE A 157 -2.95 -7.12 0.72
C PHE A 157 -1.99 -6.06 1.23
N ASN A 158 -2.57 -5.00 1.78
CA ASN A 158 -1.89 -3.87 2.37
C ASN A 158 -2.24 -3.80 3.86
N GLN A 159 -1.49 -4.58 4.64
CA GLN A 159 -1.67 -4.72 6.08
C GLN A 159 -1.21 -3.46 6.82
N TYR A 160 -2.09 -2.92 7.66
CA TYR A 160 -1.78 -1.86 8.60
C TYR A 160 -1.34 -2.45 9.94
N GLY A 161 -0.27 -1.89 10.48
CA GLY A 161 0.27 -2.20 11.80
C GLY A 161 0.36 -0.95 12.66
N VAL A 162 0.06 -1.12 13.95
CA VAL A 162 0.20 -0.09 14.98
C VAL A 162 1.31 -0.48 15.96
N ILE A 163 2.16 0.49 16.32
CA ILE A 163 3.32 0.28 17.19
C ILE A 163 3.43 1.45 18.18
N LEU A 164 3.57 1.16 19.46
CA LEU A 164 3.93 2.15 20.47
C LEU A 164 5.41 2.53 20.33
N VAL A 165 5.72 3.82 20.26
CA VAL A 165 7.12 4.30 20.27
C VAL A 165 7.73 3.99 21.64
N ASN A 166 8.98 3.51 21.66
CA ASN A 166 9.59 2.95 22.85
C ASN A 166 9.90 4.02 23.93
N PRO A 167 9.18 4.03 25.07
CA PRO A 167 9.37 5.04 26.12
C PRO A 167 10.73 4.91 26.83
N ALA A 168 11.37 3.73 26.80
CA ALA A 168 12.71 3.56 27.35
C ALA A 168 13.78 4.32 26.55
N ARG A 169 13.53 4.57 25.25
CA ARG A 169 14.39 5.42 24.42
C ARG A 169 13.95 6.88 24.45
N HIS A 170 12.65 7.10 24.56
CA HIS A 170 12.05 8.41 24.47
C HIS A 170 11.13 8.66 25.68
N PRO A 171 11.67 9.20 26.79
CA PRO A 171 10.91 9.37 28.04
C PRO A 171 9.70 10.30 27.94
N ASN A 172 9.63 11.13 26.90
CA ASN A 172 8.53 12.07 26.67
C ASN A 172 7.36 11.44 25.88
N VAL A 173 7.47 10.20 25.43
CA VAL A 173 6.36 9.48 24.80
C VAL A 173 5.21 9.38 25.78
N LYS A 174 4.01 9.72 25.31
CA LYS A 174 2.75 9.56 26.04
C LYS A 174 2.33 8.09 26.07
N GLN A 175 3.06 7.30 26.85
CA GLN A 175 2.92 5.85 26.87
C GLN A 175 1.49 5.39 27.18
N ALA A 176 0.85 6.00 28.18
CA ALA A 176 -0.48 5.60 28.62
C ALA A 176 -1.53 5.87 27.53
N GLU A 177 -1.49 7.04 26.90
CA GLU A 177 -2.40 7.46 25.84
C GLU A 177 -2.15 6.68 24.55
N GLY A 178 -0.88 6.43 24.21
CA GLY A 178 -0.51 5.61 23.07
C GLY A 178 -1.00 4.17 23.22
N GLN A 179 -0.84 3.58 24.40
CA GLN A 179 -1.36 2.24 24.68
C GLN A 179 -2.89 2.22 24.68
N ALA A 180 -3.55 3.22 25.27
CA ALA A 180 -5.01 3.31 25.24
C ALA A 180 -5.56 3.36 23.80
N PHE A 181 -4.88 4.06 22.89
CA PHE A 181 -5.24 4.07 21.47
C PHE A 181 -5.04 2.69 20.81
N ILE A 182 -3.92 2.01 21.08
CA ILE A 182 -3.64 0.66 20.57
C ILE A 182 -4.68 -0.34 21.08
N ASP A 183 -5.01 -0.28 22.36
CA ASP A 183 -6.01 -1.14 22.98
C ASP A 183 -7.37 -0.90 22.33
N TRP A 184 -7.80 0.35 22.17
CA TRP A 184 -9.07 0.66 21.53
C TRP A 184 -9.12 0.19 20.07
N ILE A 185 -8.11 0.52 19.26
CA ILE A 185 -8.13 0.23 17.81
C ILE A 185 -8.03 -1.27 17.51
N THR A 186 -7.40 -2.05 18.39
CA THR A 186 -7.30 -3.52 18.28
C THR A 186 -8.42 -4.26 19.01
N GLY A 187 -9.21 -3.56 19.83
CA GLY A 187 -10.36 -4.12 20.54
C GLY A 187 -11.65 -4.10 19.73
N ASP A 188 -12.70 -4.72 20.28
CA ASP A 188 -13.99 -4.92 19.59
C ASP A 188 -14.59 -3.61 19.05
N GLU A 189 -14.54 -2.53 19.83
CA GLU A 189 -15.09 -1.22 19.41
C GLU A 189 -14.33 -0.63 18.21
N GLY A 190 -13.00 -0.63 18.25
CA GLY A 190 -12.17 -0.12 17.15
C GLY A 190 -12.31 -0.97 15.89
N GLN A 191 -12.30 -2.30 16.05
CA GLN A 191 -12.48 -3.23 14.93
C GLN A 191 -13.89 -3.10 14.30
N ALA A 192 -14.94 -2.89 15.11
CA ALA A 192 -16.28 -2.60 14.61
C ALA A 192 -16.35 -1.26 13.87
N ALA A 193 -15.69 -0.22 14.39
CA ALA A 193 -15.60 1.09 13.72
C ALA A 193 -14.90 0.98 12.36
N ILE A 194 -13.84 0.17 12.26
CA ILE A 194 -13.14 -0.12 11.01
C ILE A 194 -14.06 -0.84 10.02
N ALA A 195 -14.76 -1.91 10.46
CA ALA A 195 -15.70 -2.65 9.61
C ALA A 195 -16.84 -1.77 9.07
N ALA A 196 -17.31 -0.80 9.86
CA ALA A 196 -18.40 0.09 9.48
C ALA A 196 -17.96 1.22 8.52
N TYR A 197 -16.66 1.41 8.30
CA TYR A 197 -16.17 2.50 7.45
C TYR A 197 -16.40 2.21 5.97
N MET A 198 -17.13 3.12 5.32
CA MET A 198 -17.51 3.03 3.92
C MET A 198 -17.02 4.26 3.15
N LEU A 199 -16.58 4.04 1.90
CA LEU A 199 -16.25 5.09 0.95
C LEU A 199 -17.04 4.86 -0.34
N ASP A 200 -17.82 5.85 -0.78
CA ASP A 200 -18.73 5.74 -1.93
C ASP A 200 -19.59 4.45 -1.90
N GLY A 201 -20.07 4.06 -0.71
CA GLY A 201 -20.90 2.87 -0.50
C GLY A 201 -20.16 1.54 -0.51
N GLN A 202 -18.83 1.53 -0.51
CA GLN A 202 -17.99 0.33 -0.46
C GLN A 202 -17.19 0.27 0.83
N GLN A 203 -17.10 -0.93 1.43
CA GLN A 203 -16.22 -1.15 2.57
C GLN A 203 -14.77 -1.05 2.10
N LEU A 204 -13.99 -0.19 2.74
CA LEU A 204 -12.61 0.08 2.32
C LEU A 204 -11.58 -0.71 3.13
N PHE A 205 -11.85 -0.95 4.41
CA PHE A 205 -10.94 -1.61 5.32
C PHE A 205 -11.58 -2.84 5.96
N PHE A 206 -10.77 -3.87 6.14
CA PHE A 206 -11.18 -5.14 6.73
C PHE A 206 -10.42 -5.33 8.04
N PRO A 207 -11.10 -5.31 9.19
CA PRO A 207 -10.45 -5.49 10.50
C PRO A 207 -9.90 -6.92 10.63
N ASN A 208 -8.71 -7.05 11.21
CA ASN A 208 -8.08 -8.35 11.42
C ASN A 208 -7.16 -8.41 12.65
N ALA A 209 -7.35 -7.52 13.62
CA ALA A 209 -6.60 -7.59 14.87
C ALA A 209 -6.85 -8.93 15.57
N ARG A 210 -5.77 -9.54 16.06
CA ARG A 210 -5.83 -10.75 16.89
C ARG A 210 -5.32 -10.37 18.28
N ARG A 211 -6.18 -10.50 19.27
CA ARG A 211 -5.81 -10.44 20.69
C ARG A 211 -5.58 -11.85 21.22
#